data_AF-A0A838RS97-F1
#
_entry.id   AF-A0A838RS97-F1
#
_cell.length_a   1.000
_cell.length_b   1.000
_cell.length_c   1.000
_cell.angle_alpha   90.00
_cell.angle_beta   90.00
_cell.angle_gamma   90.00
#
_symmetry.space_group_name_H-M   'P 1'
#
loop_
_entity.id
_entity.type
_entity.pdbx_description
1 polymer ?
#
loop_
_entity_poly.entity_id
_entity_poly.type
_entity_poly.pdbx_seq_one_letter_code
_entity_poly.pdbx_strand_id
1 'polypeptide(L)'
;MHHQKTWSIFKISLAIALLVGASFGYTVFIDQSHRASAADISDGDVVKKDLMALLDKIESISLDGSIFADRAFTSLQDFSVTLVPETPGRANPFAPLSSASPTRAR
;
A
#
# COMPACT_ATOMS: atom_id res chain seq x y z
N MET A 1 -7.53 -53.55 -35.29
CA MET A 1 -6.61 -52.68 -34.54
C MET A 1 -7.36 -51.61 -33.73
N HIS A 2 -8.39 -51.99 -32.94
CA HIS A 2 -9.26 -51.01 -32.25
C HIS A 2 -9.16 -51.05 -30.71
N HIS A 3 -8.63 -52.13 -30.12
CA HIS A 3 -8.58 -52.33 -28.66
C HIS A 3 -7.39 -51.67 -27.94
N GLN A 4 -6.27 -51.43 -28.64
CA GLN A 4 -5.10 -50.77 -28.04
C GLN A 4 -5.36 -49.30 -27.73
N LYS A 5 -6.18 -48.63 -28.56
CA LYS A 5 -6.45 -47.20 -28.46
C LYS A 5 -7.40 -46.85 -27.31
N THR A 6 -8.43 -47.68 -27.06
CA THR A 6 -9.43 -47.45 -26.01
C THR A 6 -8.85 -47.57 -24.60
N TRP A 7 -7.88 -48.47 -24.42
CA TRP A 7 -7.15 -48.64 -23.15
C TRP A 7 -6.30 -47.41 -22.80
N SER A 8 -5.64 -46.81 -23.80
CA SER A 8 -4.88 -45.57 -23.61
C SER A 8 -5.79 -44.37 -23.33
N ILE A 9 -6.93 -44.27 -24.03
CA ILE A 9 -7.93 -43.20 -23.78
C ILE A 9 -8.51 -43.31 -22.37
N PHE A 10 -8.83 -44.53 -21.91
CA PHE A 10 -9.32 -44.77 -20.55
C PHE A 10 -8.29 -44.36 -19.48
N LYS A 11 -7.01 -44.70 -19.67
CA LYS A 11 -5.92 -44.27 -18.77
C LYS A 11 -5.74 -42.75 -18.73
N ILE A 12 -5.83 -42.07 -19.89
CA ILE A 12 -5.72 -40.61 -19.97
C ILE A 12 -6.90 -39.94 -19.27
N SER A 13 -8.12 -40.47 -19.46
CA SER A 13 -9.31 -39.99 -18.75
C SER A 13 -9.19 -40.15 -17.24
N LEU A 14 -8.67 -41.29 -16.76
CA LEU A 14 -8.40 -41.52 -15.34
C LEU A 14 -7.34 -40.57 -14.78
N ALA A 15 -6.26 -40.31 -15.53
CA ALA A 15 -5.21 -39.38 -15.13
C ALA A 15 -5.71 -37.93 -15.03
N ILE A 16 -6.56 -37.50 -15.98
CA ILE A 16 -7.18 -36.17 -15.94
C ILE A 16 -8.14 -36.05 -14.76
N ALA A 17 -8.97 -37.07 -14.50
CA ALA A 17 -9.87 -37.08 -13.36
C ALA A 17 -9.11 -36.96 -12.02
N LEU A 18 -7.97 -37.66 -11.89
CA LEU A 18 -7.10 -37.55 -10.72
C LEU A 18 -6.44 -36.17 -10.60
N LEU A 19 -6.02 -35.57 -11.72
CA LEU A 19 -5.42 -34.24 -11.72
C LEU A 19 -6.44 -33.15 -11.33
N VAL A 20 -7.66 -33.24 -11.85
CA VAL A 20 -8.77 -32.32 -11.47
C VAL A 20 -9.16 -32.53 -10.01
N GLY A 21 -9.28 -33.78 -9.55
CA GLY A 21 -9.57 -34.09 -8.15
C GLY A 21 -8.49 -33.60 -7.19
N ALA A 22 -7.21 -33.78 -7.53
CA ALA A 22 -6.08 -33.28 -6.75
C ALA A 22 -6.02 -31.75 -6.74
N SER A 23 -6.27 -31.10 -7.89
CA SER A 23 -6.34 -29.64 -7.99
C SER A 23 -7.49 -29.09 -7.13
N PHE A 24 -8.67 -29.69 -7.22
CA PHE A 24 -9.84 -29.27 -6.44
C PHE A 24 -9.60 -29.46 -4.93
N GLY A 25 -9.10 -30.64 -4.54
CA GLY A 25 -8.73 -30.92 -3.14
C GLY A 25 -7.66 -29.96 -2.60
N TYR A 26 -6.65 -29.64 -3.42
CA TYR A 26 -5.60 -28.68 -3.06
C TYR A 26 -6.16 -27.26 -2.84
N THR A 27 -7.06 -26.79 -3.71
CA THR A 27 -7.69 -25.47 -3.55
C THR A 27 -8.55 -25.37 -2.29
N VAL A 28 -9.30 -26.43 -1.95
CA VAL A 28 -10.13 -26.46 -0.73
C VAL A 28 -9.27 -26.52 0.55
N PHE A 29 -8.18 -27.30 0.53
CA PHE A 29 -7.24 -27.40 1.65
C PHE A 29 -6.49 -26.09 1.92
N ILE A 30 -6.10 -25.38 0.86
CA ILE A 30 -5.45 -24.08 0.96
C ILE A 30 -6.39 -23.01 1.52
N ASP A 31 -7.66 -22.96 1.10
CA ASP A 31 -8.64 -22.01 1.65
C ASP A 31 -8.85 -22.22 3.16
N GLN A 32 -8.89 -23.47 3.63
CA GLN A 32 -8.94 -23.77 5.07
C GLN A 32 -7.68 -23.31 5.82
N SER A 33 -6.51 -23.42 5.19
CA SER A 33 -5.24 -22.96 5.76
C SER A 33 -5.17 -21.43 5.86
N HIS A 34 -5.67 -20.70 4.85
CA HIS A 34 -5.78 -19.24 4.89
C HIS A 34 -6.79 -18.75 5.93
N ARG A 35 -7.90 -19.49 6.15
CA ARG A 35 -8.87 -19.19 7.22
C ARG A 35 -8.29 -19.37 8.63
N ALA A 36 -7.35 -20.30 8.82
CA ALA A 36 -6.62 -20.45 10.07
C ALA A 36 -5.61 -19.31 10.31
N SER A 37 -5.05 -18.73 9.25
CA SER A 37 -4.23 -17.51 9.32
C SER A 37 -5.06 -16.22 9.41
N ALA A 38 -6.34 -16.24 9.02
CA ALA A 38 -7.27 -15.12 9.13
C ALA A 38 -7.87 -14.93 10.54
N ALA A 39 -7.42 -15.71 11.54
CA ALA A 39 -7.75 -15.46 12.94
C ALA A 39 -6.97 -14.28 13.56
N ASP A 40 -6.06 -13.65 12.80
CA ASP A 40 -5.37 -12.42 13.17
C ASP A 40 -5.97 -11.18 12.46
N ILE A 41 -7.29 -11.08 12.45
CA ILE A 41 -7.99 -9.82 12.15
C ILE A 41 -8.18 -9.12 13.50
N SER A 42 -7.24 -8.30 13.92
CA SER A 42 -7.38 -7.54 15.17
C SER A 42 -7.30 -6.03 15.03
N ASP A 43 -6.69 -5.48 13.98
CA ASP A 43 -6.62 -4.00 13.83
C ASP A 43 -6.20 -3.56 12.43
N GLY A 44 -5.20 -4.23 11.86
CA GLY A 44 -4.59 -3.83 10.58
C GLY A 44 -5.52 -3.92 9.36
N ASP A 45 -6.49 -4.84 9.34
CA ASP A 45 -7.38 -5.00 8.18
C ASP A 45 -8.48 -3.95 8.13
N VAL A 46 -8.91 -3.41 9.28
CA VAL A 46 -9.83 -2.26 9.34
C VAL A 46 -9.13 -1.01 8.80
N VAL A 47 -7.89 -0.76 9.26
CA VAL A 47 -7.07 0.36 8.79
C VAL A 47 -6.78 0.28 7.29
N LYS A 48 -6.48 -0.92 6.76
CA LYS A 48 -6.30 -1.11 5.31
C LYS A 48 -7.58 -0.79 4.53
N LYS A 49 -8.73 -1.28 4.98
CA LYS A 49 -10.01 -1.04 4.30
C LYS A 49 -10.37 0.45 4.27
N ASP A 50 -10.13 1.15 5.36
CA ASP A 50 -10.42 2.59 5.46
C ASP A 50 -9.43 3.44 4.66
N LEU A 51 -8.15 3.04 4.60
CA LEU A 51 -7.16 3.65 3.72
C LEU A 51 -7.53 3.46 2.25
N MET A 52 -7.90 2.25 1.83
CA MET A 52 -8.33 2.00 0.44
C MET A 52 -9.57 2.82 0.07
N ALA A 53 -10.54 2.94 0.98
CA ALA A 53 -11.71 3.78 0.78
C ALA A 53 -11.39 5.28 0.72
N LEU A 54 -10.35 5.75 1.43
CA LEU A 54 -9.87 7.12 1.33
C LEU A 54 -9.13 7.37 0.02
N LEU A 55 -8.31 6.42 -0.42
CA LEU A 55 -7.59 6.52 -1.70
C LEU A 55 -8.55 6.59 -2.88
N ASP A 56 -9.59 5.76 -2.90
CA ASP A 56 -10.66 5.80 -3.92
C ASP A 56 -11.36 7.17 -3.98
N LYS A 57 -11.62 7.76 -2.80
CA LYS A 57 -12.18 9.13 -2.72
C LYS A 57 -11.22 10.17 -3.26
N ILE A 58 -9.92 10.05 -3.00
CA ILE A 58 -8.90 11.01 -3.47
C ILE A 58 -8.66 10.87 -4.97
N GLU A 59 -8.65 9.64 -5.51
CA GLU A 59 -8.51 9.39 -6.95
C GLU A 59 -9.60 10.11 -7.77
N SER A 60 -10.80 10.23 -7.22
CA SER A 60 -11.92 10.94 -7.85
C SER A 60 -11.84 12.48 -7.75
N ILE A 61 -10.85 13.06 -7.05
CA ILE A 61 -10.73 14.51 -6.91
C ILE A 61 -10.20 15.10 -8.21
N SER A 62 -11.12 15.62 -9.02
CA SER A 62 -10.80 16.50 -10.15
C SER A 62 -10.64 17.93 -9.66
N LEU A 63 -9.43 18.50 -9.79
CA LEU A 63 -9.21 19.92 -9.51
C LEU A 63 -9.68 20.75 -10.71
N ASP A 64 -10.73 21.54 -10.51
CA ASP A 64 -11.18 22.49 -11.53
C ASP A 64 -10.24 23.72 -11.57
N GLY A 65 -9.49 23.84 -12.67
CA GLY A 65 -8.59 24.96 -12.91
C GLY A 65 -9.27 26.24 -13.38
N SER A 66 -10.60 26.24 -13.56
CA SER A 66 -11.37 27.40 -14.04
C SER A 66 -11.20 28.64 -13.15
N ILE A 67 -10.95 28.45 -11.85
CA ILE A 67 -10.70 29.54 -10.90
C ILE A 67 -9.49 30.40 -11.29
N PHE A 68 -8.49 29.83 -11.97
CA PHE A 68 -7.31 30.56 -12.44
C PHE A 68 -7.61 31.49 -13.63
N ALA A 69 -8.73 31.25 -14.34
CA ALA A 69 -9.21 32.11 -15.41
C ALA A 69 -10.17 33.21 -14.92
N ASP A 70 -10.58 33.17 -13.65
CA ASP A 70 -11.49 34.16 -13.08
C ASP A 70 -10.84 35.54 -13.02
N ARG A 71 -11.62 36.59 -13.31
CA ARG A 71 -11.12 37.98 -13.28
C ARG A 71 -10.62 38.38 -11.88
N ALA A 72 -11.26 37.91 -10.82
CA ALA A 72 -10.83 38.16 -9.46
C ALA A 72 -9.46 37.53 -9.20
N PHE A 73 -9.22 36.29 -9.65
CA PHE A 73 -7.93 35.62 -9.51
C PHE A 73 -6.83 36.33 -10.29
N THR A 74 -7.09 36.69 -11.55
CA THR A 74 -6.13 37.40 -12.42
C THR A 74 -5.87 38.85 -11.98
N SER A 75 -6.73 39.43 -11.15
CA SER A 75 -6.54 40.76 -10.57
C SER A 75 -5.66 40.78 -9.31
N LEU A 76 -5.29 39.61 -8.76
CA LEU A 76 -4.44 39.53 -7.58
C LEU A 76 -3.04 40.07 -7.90
N GLN A 77 -2.57 41.00 -7.06
CA GLN A 77 -1.25 41.57 -7.16
C GLN A 77 -0.29 40.78 -6.26
N ASP A 78 0.87 40.42 -6.80
CA ASP A 78 1.94 39.80 -6.04
C ASP A 78 2.62 40.85 -5.15
N PHE A 79 2.65 40.58 -3.83
CA PHE A 79 3.31 41.41 -2.82
C PHE A 79 4.57 40.74 -2.27
N SER A 80 5.08 39.71 -2.96
CA SER A 80 6.31 39.02 -2.57
C SER A 80 7.48 40.00 -2.58
N VAL A 81 8.29 39.94 -1.53
CA VAL A 81 9.56 40.67 -1.42
C VAL A 81 10.71 39.71 -1.67
N THR A 82 11.67 40.12 -2.50
CA THR A 82 12.90 39.34 -2.70
C THR A 82 13.65 39.28 -1.38
N LEU A 83 13.77 38.08 -0.81
CA LEU A 83 14.57 37.86 0.39
C LEU A 83 16.05 37.89 0.02
N VAL A 84 16.77 38.87 0.57
CA VAL A 84 18.23 38.86 0.53
C VAL A 84 18.72 37.89 1.61
N PRO A 85 19.65 36.97 1.29
CA PRO A 85 20.22 36.10 2.30
C PRO A 85 20.84 36.90 3.45
N GLU A 86 20.33 36.71 4.66
CA GLU A 86 20.92 37.30 5.86
C GLU A 86 22.08 36.43 6.37
N THR A 87 23.11 37.06 6.92
CA THR A 87 24.18 36.34 7.62
C THR A 87 23.59 35.58 8.81
N PRO A 88 23.98 34.32 9.08
CA PRO A 88 23.53 33.59 10.25
C PRO A 88 23.68 34.42 11.53
N GLY A 89 22.62 34.45 12.34
CA GLY A 89 22.64 35.16 13.62
C GLY A 89 23.62 34.57 14.64
N ARG A 90 23.64 35.14 15.84
CA ARG A 90 24.44 34.59 16.93
C ARG A 90 24.00 33.16 17.28
N ALA A 91 24.97 32.33 17.67
CA ALA A 91 24.68 31.01 18.21
C ALA A 91 23.67 31.11 19.38
N ASN A 92 22.68 30.21 19.39
CA ASN A 92 21.63 30.20 20.41
C ASN A 92 22.26 30.00 21.81
N PRO A 93 22.20 31.00 22.71
CA PRO A 93 22.80 30.90 24.04
C PRO A 93 22.05 29.93 24.98
N PHE A 94 20.87 29.46 24.57
CA PHE A 94 20.07 28.44 25.25
C PHE A 94 20.10 27.09 24.53
N ALA A 95 20.94 26.93 23.49
CA ALA A 95 21.12 25.62 22.88
C ALA A 95 21.57 24.64 23.98
N PRO A 96 20.94 23.45 24.10
CA PRO A 96 21.40 22.43 25.02
C PRO A 96 22.88 22.18 24.75
N LEU A 97 23.71 22.34 25.77
CA LEU A 97 25.07 21.83 25.71
C LEU A 97 24.90 20.35 25.37
N SER A 98 25.49 19.90 24.26
CA SER A 98 25.44 18.51 23.80
C SER A 98 25.49 17.61 25.03
N SER A 99 24.53 16.70 25.15
CA SER A 99 24.34 15.76 26.25
C SER A 99 25.59 14.90 26.46
N ALA A 100 26.64 15.48 27.04
CA ALA A 100 27.69 14.77 27.70
C ALA A 100 27.11 14.42 29.07
N SER A 101 26.30 13.35 29.11
CA SER A 101 26.03 12.65 30.36
C SER A 101 27.40 12.40 31.00
N PRO A 102 27.68 12.95 32.19
CA PRO A 102 28.88 12.56 32.91
C PRO A 102 28.63 11.12 33.34
N THR A 103 29.19 10.16 32.61
CA THR A 103 29.37 8.79 33.10
C THR A 103 30.27 8.90 34.33
N ARG A 104 29.63 9.05 35.48
CA ARG A 104 30.25 9.02 36.80
C ARG A 104 30.68 7.57 37.05
N ALA A 105 31.92 7.24 36.68
CA ALA A 105 32.56 6.02 37.14
C ALA A 105 32.65 6.07 38.67
N ARG A 106 32.08 5.03 39.28
CA ARG A 106 32.15 4.74 40.72
C ARG A 106 33.54 4.26 41.10
#